data_AF-A0A4Q9DDZ7-F1
#
_entry.id   AF-A0A4Q9DDZ7-F1
#
_cell.length_a   1.000
_cell.length_b   1.000
_cell.length_c   1.000
_cell.angle_alpha   90.00
_cell.angle_beta   90.00
_cell.angle_gamma   90.00
#
_symmetry.space_group_name_H-M   'P 1'
#
loop_
_entity.id
_entity.type
_entity.pdbx_description
1 polymer ?
#
loop_
_entity_poly.entity_id
_entity_poly.type
_entity_poly.pdbx_seq_one_letter_code
_entity_poly.pdbx_strand_id
1 'polypeptide(L)' 'MNLTPLQQSILLALTAEWQSPAQIADQLPKAAENLSDVNQALKDLLLEGYVQANPVVLGLYRLTVLGTDKATEVHEDK' A
#
# COMPACT_ATOMS: atom_id res chain seq x y z
N MET A 1 11.65 -8.80 -2.21
CA MET A 1 11.73 -7.89 -3.37
C MET A 1 12.14 -6.50 -2.89
N ASN A 2 12.91 -5.75 -3.68
CA ASN A 2 13.15 -4.33 -3.40
C ASN A 2 11.93 -3.52 -3.84
N LEU A 3 11.19 -2.97 -2.89
CA LEU A 3 10.00 -2.14 -3.16
C LEU A 3 10.43 -0.79 -3.75
N THR A 4 9.66 -0.28 -4.70
CA THR A 4 9.86 1.09 -5.20
C THR A 4 9.54 2.12 -4.11
N PRO A 5 10.05 3.37 -4.20
CA PRO A 5 9.70 4.42 -3.22
C PRO A 5 8.19 4.66 -3.09
N LEU A 6 7.44 4.52 -4.18
CA LEU A 6 5.98 4.62 -4.17
C LEU A 6 5.34 3.44 -3.43
N GLN A 7 5.76 2.20 -3.73
CA GLN A 7 5.28 1.01 -3.03
C GLN A 7 5.58 1.07 -1.53
N GLN A 8 6.78 1.53 -1.14
CA GLN A 8 7.15 1.78 0.25
C GLN A 8 6.23 2.81 0.91
N SER A 9 5.98 3.93 0.23
CA SER A 9 5.11 4.99 0.76
C SER A 9 3.67 4.51 0.93
N ILE A 10 3.15 3.74 -0.03
CA ILE A 10 1.82 3.12 0.06
C ILE A 10 1.76 2.10 1.21
N LEU A 11 2.79 1.27 1.36
CA LEU A 11 2.85 0.28 2.42
C LEU A 11 2.85 0.94 3.81
N LEU A 12 3.55 2.07 3.96
CA LEU A 12 3.57 2.87 5.18
C LEU A 12 2.27 3.63 5.44
N ALA A 13 1.50 3.97 4.40
CA ALA A 13 0.22 4.68 4.50
C ALA A 13 -0.99 3.75 4.72
N LEU A 14 -0.86 2.47 4.36
CA LEU A 14 -1.89 1.48 4.61
C LEU A 14 -1.94 1.09 6.10
N THR A 15 -3.12 0.64 6.51
CA THR A 15 -3.39 0.18 7.87
C THR A 15 -4.02 -1.22 7.85
N ALA A 16 -4.35 -1.76 9.03
CA ALA A 16 -5.14 -2.98 9.13
C ALA A 16 -6.62 -2.78 8.72
N GLU A 17 -7.07 -1.53 8.58
CA GLU A 17 -8.42 -1.17 8.16
C GLU A 17 -8.54 -1.08 6.63
N TRP A 18 -9.76 -1.24 6.13
CA TRP A 18 -10.04 -1.17 4.69
C TRP A 18 -10.02 0.27 4.17
N GLN A 19 -9.17 0.54 3.18
CA GLN A 19 -8.98 1.86 2.57
C GLN A 19 -9.11 1.78 1.05
N SER A 20 -9.70 2.80 0.44
CA SER A 20 -9.72 2.97 -1.02
C SER A 20 -8.41 3.59 -1.53
N PRO A 21 -8.06 3.40 -2.81
CA PRO A 21 -6.91 4.06 -3.43
C PRO A 21 -6.89 5.58 -3.24
N ALA A 22 -8.05 6.24 -3.21
CA ALA A 22 -8.14 7.67 -2.95
C ALA A 22 -7.75 8.02 -1.51
N GLN A 23 -8.29 7.30 -0.53
CA GLN A 23 -7.94 7.49 0.88
C GLN A 23 -6.46 7.20 1.17
N ILE A 24 -5.85 6.29 0.41
CA ILE A 24 -4.41 6.00 0.49
C ILE A 24 -3.62 7.15 -0.14
N ALA A 25 -4.00 7.59 -1.33
CA ALA A 25 -3.34 8.70 -2.03
C ALA A 25 -3.35 10.00 -1.23
N ASP A 26 -4.44 10.31 -0.53
CA ASP A 26 -4.57 11.49 0.34
C ASP A 26 -3.55 11.51 1.50
N GLN A 27 -2.97 10.35 1.85
CA GLN A 27 -1.96 10.21 2.91
C GLN A 27 -0.52 10.23 2.36
N LEU A 28 -0.36 10.19 1.04
CA LEU A 28 0.96 10.24 0.41
C LEU A 28 1.45 11.69 0.27
N PRO A 29 2.77 11.92 0.22
CA PRO A 29 3.30 13.23 -0.15
C PRO A 29 2.79 13.63 -1.54
N LYS A 30 2.46 14.92 -1.75
CA LYS A 30 1.89 15.49 -2.99
C LYS A 30 2.51 15.03 -4.32
N ALA A 31 3.76 14.56 -4.31
CA ALA A 31 4.43 14.00 -5.49
C ALA A 31 3.91 12.61 -5.92
N ALA A 32 3.03 11.97 -5.14
CA ALA A 32 2.58 10.58 -5.33
C ALA A 32 1.04 10.43 -5.46
N GLU A 33 0.30 11.52 -5.66
CA GLU A 33 -1.18 11.53 -5.70
C GLU A 33 -1.80 10.94 -7.00
N ASN A 34 -1.00 10.44 -7.95
CA ASN A 34 -1.55 9.83 -9.16
C ASN A 34 -2.24 8.49 -8.84
N LEU A 35 -3.57 8.49 -8.84
CA LEU A 35 -4.38 7.31 -8.55
C LEU A 35 -4.09 6.12 -9.47
N SER A 36 -3.66 6.34 -10.71
CA SER A 36 -3.27 5.24 -11.60
C SER A 36 -2.01 4.54 -11.09
N ASP A 37 -1.02 5.30 -10.63
CA ASP A 37 0.23 4.78 -10.10
C ASP A 37 0.00 4.09 -8.75
N VAL A 38 -0.86 4.68 -7.90
CA VAL A 38 -1.29 4.07 -6.63
C VAL A 38 -1.99 2.73 -6.88
N ASN A 39 -2.91 2.67 -7.84
CA ASN A 39 -3.60 1.43 -8.19
C ASN A 39 -2.65 0.36 -8.73
N GLN A 40 -1.67 0.75 -9.55
CA GLN A 40 -0.69 -0.20 -10.07
C GLN A 40 0.19 -0.74 -8.95
N ALA A 41 0.71 0.14 -8.08
CA ALA A 41 1.52 -0.27 -6.94
C ALA A 41 0.73 -1.16 -5.96
N LEU A 42 -0.55 -0.90 -5.72
CA LEU A 42 -1.42 -1.76 -4.90
C LEU A 42 -1.60 -3.16 -5.51
N LYS A 43 -1.72 -3.27 -6.84
CA LYS A 43 -1.78 -4.58 -7.51
C LYS A 43 -0.48 -5.34 -7.37
N ASP A 44 0.66 -4.66 -7.52
CA ASP A 44 1.97 -5.29 -7.36
C ASP A 44 2.16 -5.78 -5.92
N LEU A 45 1.83 -4.96 -4.93
CA LEU A 45 1.89 -5.34 -3.51
C LEU A 45 0.91 -6.47 -3.16
N LEU A 46 -0.23 -6.56 -3.85
CA LEU A 46 -1.21 -7.63 -3.67
C LEU A 46 -0.67 -8.95 -4.20
N LEU A 47 0.00 -8.94 -5.35
CA LEU A 47 0.64 -10.13 -5.92
C LEU A 47 1.73 -10.69 -5.01
N GLU A 48 2.44 -9.80 -4.32
CA GLU A 48 3.47 -10.16 -3.34
C GLU A 48 2.89 -10.54 -1.95
N GLY A 49 1.59 -10.37 -1.73
CA GLY A 49 0.91 -10.73 -0.48
C GLY A 49 1.10 -9.73 0.67
N TYR A 50 1.69 -8.55 0.41
CA TYR A 50 1.85 -7.49 1.42
C TYR A 50 0.53 -6.75 1.71
N VAL A 51 -0.37 -6.72 0.72
CA VAL A 51 -1.70 -6.13 0.89
C VAL A 51 -2.76 -7.15 0.53
N GLN A 52 -3.95 -6.97 1.09
CA GLN A 52 -5.12 -7.77 0.78
C GLN A 52 -6.17 -6.87 0.14
N ALA A 53 -6.80 -7.36 -0.94
CA ALA A 53 -8.02 -6.76 -1.49
C ALA A 53 -9.24 -7.28 -0.73
N ASN A 54 -10.21 -6.40 -0.45
CA ASN A 54 -11.44 -6.77 0.23
C ASN A 54 -12.29 -7.70 -0.67
N PRO A 55 -12.69 -8.88 -0.18
CA PRO A 55 -13.42 -9.85 -1.00
C PRO A 55 -14.91 -9.49 -1.19
N VAL A 56 -15.45 -8.58 -0.37
CA VAL A 56 -16.86 -8.17 -0.39
C VAL A 56 -17.06 -6.83 -1.08
N VAL A 57 -16.19 -5.85 -0.77
CA VAL A 57 -16.28 -4.49 -1.31
C VAL A 57 -15.09 -4.24 -2.23
N LEU A 58 -15.36 -4.26 -3.54
CA LEU A 58 -14.32 -4.07 -4.56
C LEU A 58 -13.61 -2.73 -4.41
N GLY A 59 -12.30 -2.75 -4.62
CA GLY A 59 -11.47 -1.55 -4.61
C GLY A 59 -11.05 -1.06 -3.22
N LEU A 60 -11.25 -1.86 -2.16
CA LEU A 60 -10.67 -1.61 -0.85
C LEU A 60 -9.47 -2.53 -0.59
N TYR A 61 -8.46 -1.98 0.07
CA TYR A 61 -7.20 -2.64 0.40
C TYR A 61 -6.87 -2.46 1.87
N ARG A 62 -6.10 -3.38 2.44
CA ARG A 62 -5.51 -3.28 3.78
C ARG A 62 -4.16 -3.99 3.83
N LEU A 63 -3.37 -3.75 4.89
CA LEU A 63 -2.16 -4.52 5.17
C LEU A 63 -2.47 -5.96 5.56
N THR A 64 -1.61 -6.87 5.13
CA THR A 64 -1.48 -8.20 5.73
C THR A 64 -0.45 -8.17 6.86
N VAL A 65 -0.35 -9.26 7.64
CA VAL A 65 0.74 -9.42 8.62
C VAL A 65 2.10 -9.31 7.95
N LEU A 66 2.27 -9.97 6.79
CA LEU A 66 3.50 -9.88 5.99
C LEU A 66 3.79 -8.44 5.54
N GLY A 67 2.75 -7.70 5.15
CA GLY A 67 2.87 -6.28 4.81
C GLY A 67 3.28 -5.41 5.99
N THR A 68 2.75 -5.68 7.19
CA THR A 68 3.14 -4.98 8.42
C THR A 68 4.62 -5.19 8.73
N ASP A 69 5.09 -6.43 8.71
CA ASP A 69 6.50 -6.76 8.94
C ASP A 69 7.38 -6.03 7.91
N LYS A 70 6.97 -6.05 6.64
CA LYS A 70 7.70 -5.35 5.58
C LYS A 70 7.68 -3.83 5.72
N ALA A 71 6.59 -3.25 6.22
CA ALA A 71 6.50 -1.82 6.49
C ALA A 71 7.46 -1.40 7.61
N THR A 72 7.61 -2.24 8.64
CA THR A 72 8.58 -2.02 9.72
C THR A 72 10.01 -2.04 9.20
N GLU A 73 10.39 -3.03 8.38
CA GLU A 73 11.71 -3.07 7.73
C GLU A 73 11.99 -1.77 6.94
N VAL A 74 11.02 -1.32 6.13
CA VAL A 74 11.13 -0.09 5.33
C VAL A 74 11.29 1.16 6.20
N HIS A 75 10.71 1.18 7.40
CA HIS A 75 10.83 2.31 8.32
C HIS A 75 12.21 2.36 9.00
N GLU A 76 12.79 1.20 9.32
CA GLU A 76 14.10 1.10 9.97
C GLU A 76 15.27 1.37 9.00
N ASP A 77 15.10 1.14 7.71
CA ASP A 77 16.09 1.41 6.66
C ASP A 77 16.22 2.91 6.26
N LYS A 78 15.52 3.82 6.95
CA LYS A 78 15.43 5.25 6.59
C LYS A 78 16.21 6.16 7.55
#